data_AF-A2G789-F1
#
_entry.id   AF-A2G789-F1
#
_cell.length_a   1.000
_cell.length_b   1.000
_cell.length_c   1.000
_cell.angle_alpha   90.00
_cell.angle_beta   90.00
_cell.angle_gamma   90.00
#
_symmetry.space_group_name_H-M   'P 1'
#
loop_
_entity.id
_entity.type
_entity.pdbx_description
1 polymer ?
#
loop_
_entity_poly.entity_id
_entity_poly.type
_entity_poly.pdbx_seq_one_letter_code
_entity_poly.pdbx_strand_id
1 'polypeptide(L)'
;MIKSYLLNSSVKDAKLNVKHENNSYIFEYPCVNYYECTYYVLEMQPGIYKFELYGASGGSGSGHVPSYRFPNGSCISQDRVKRVNGNTVCKQLPSTGGAGAYISGYSVLFHPMKAFATI
;
A
#
# COMPACT_ATOMS: atom_id res chain seq x y z
N MET A 1 -10.46 -18.09 -1.37
CA MET A 1 -10.48 -17.63 0.03
C MET A 1 -9.05 -17.39 0.47
N ILE A 2 -8.76 -16.21 1.04
CA ILE A 2 -7.41 -15.85 1.52
C ILE A 2 -7.38 -16.07 3.03
N LYS A 3 -6.37 -16.78 3.54
CA LYS A 3 -6.05 -16.81 4.98
C LYS A 3 -4.89 -15.86 5.24
N SER A 4 -4.94 -15.11 6.33
CA SER A 4 -3.91 -14.12 6.67
C SER A 4 -3.55 -14.12 8.14
N TYR A 5 -2.27 -13.93 8.45
CA TYR A 5 -1.75 -13.80 9.82
C TYR A 5 -0.51 -12.88 9.85
N LEU A 6 -0.12 -12.40 11.04
CA LEU A 6 1.11 -11.63 11.21
C LEU A 6 2.31 -12.58 11.30
N LEU A 7 3.41 -12.26 10.60
CA LEU A 7 4.64 -13.05 10.63
C LEU A 7 5.23 -13.15 12.04
N ASN A 8 5.18 -12.05 12.79
CA ASN A 8 5.57 -11.98 14.19
C ASN A 8 4.49 -11.24 14.99
N SER A 9 3.60 -12.00 15.64
CA SER A 9 2.55 -11.45 16.50
C SER A 9 3.05 -10.93 17.86
N SER A 10 4.32 -11.11 18.18
CA SER A 10 4.94 -10.59 19.41
C SER A 10 5.44 -9.16 19.28
N VAL A 11 5.41 -8.56 18.08
CA VAL A 11 5.74 -7.14 17.90
C VAL A 11 4.72 -6.28 18.66
N LYS A 12 5.23 -5.38 19.49
CA LYS A 12 4.41 -4.54 20.37
C LYS A 12 3.42 -3.71 19.54
N ASP A 13 2.17 -3.72 19.97
CA ASP A 13 1.05 -3.00 19.34
C ASP A 13 0.72 -3.41 17.90
N ALA A 14 1.34 -4.47 17.36
CA ALA A 14 0.99 -5.02 16.06
C ALA A 14 -0.33 -5.79 16.12
N LYS A 15 -1.22 -5.56 15.16
CA LYS A 15 -2.56 -6.16 15.08
C LYS A 15 -2.86 -6.61 13.67
N LEU A 16 -3.64 -7.67 13.56
CA LEU A 16 -4.17 -8.15 12.29
C LEU A 16 -5.26 -7.18 11.81
N ASN A 17 -4.86 -6.12 11.11
CA ASN A 17 -5.77 -5.08 10.63
C ASN A 17 -6.26 -5.41 9.21
N VAL A 18 -7.14 -6.41 9.13
CA VAL A 18 -7.70 -6.90 7.87
C VAL A 18 -9.21 -6.73 7.89
N LYS A 19 -9.75 -5.99 6.92
CA LYS A 19 -11.19 -5.85 6.70
C LYS A 19 -11.62 -6.75 5.54
N HIS A 20 -12.74 -7.45 5.71
CA HIS A 20 -13.33 -8.26 4.66
C HIS A 20 -14.65 -7.62 4.22
N GLU A 21 -14.67 -7.15 2.98
CA GLU A 21 -15.83 -6.47 2.39
C GLU A 21 -16.19 -7.16 1.08
N ASN A 22 -17.37 -7.76 1.02
CA ASN A 22 -17.86 -8.53 -0.12
C ASN A 22 -16.88 -9.65 -0.55
N ASN A 23 -16.11 -9.41 -1.60
CA ASN A 23 -15.12 -10.34 -2.18
C ASN A 23 -13.69 -9.76 -2.15
N SER A 24 -13.47 -8.78 -1.27
CA SER A 24 -12.21 -8.04 -1.13
C SER A 24 -11.65 -8.19 0.28
N TYR A 25 -10.31 -8.26 0.35
CA TYR A 25 -9.56 -8.21 1.60
C TYR A 25 -8.73 -6.93 1.60
N ILE A 26 -8.99 -6.04 2.55
CA ILE A 26 -8.28 -4.77 2.70
C ILE A 26 -7.29 -4.94 3.85
N PHE A 27 -6.00 -4.82 3.52
CA PHE A 27 -4.91 -4.91 4.49
C PHE A 27 -4.44 -3.49 4.81
N GLU A 28 -4.67 -3.07 6.05
CA GLU A 28 -4.18 -1.80 6.55
C GLU A 28 -2.86 -2.01 7.31
N TYR A 29 -2.14 -0.92 7.53
CA TYR A 29 -0.86 -0.94 8.25
C TYR A 29 -1.01 -1.66 9.60
N PRO A 30 -0.22 -2.71 9.89
CA PRO A 30 -0.46 -3.58 11.03
C PRO A 30 0.02 -3.01 12.37
N CYS A 31 0.80 -1.93 12.39
CA CYS A 31 1.49 -1.45 13.58
C CYS A 31 1.16 0.00 13.92
N VAL A 32 1.29 0.38 15.18
CA VAL A 32 1.14 1.78 15.61
C VAL A 32 2.43 2.56 15.36
N ASN A 33 3.59 1.92 15.55
CA ASN A 33 4.91 2.51 15.31
C ASN A 33 5.46 2.06 13.95
N TYR A 34 6.00 2.99 13.18
CA TYR A 34 6.53 2.70 11.84
C TYR A 34 7.97 2.18 11.82
N TYR A 35 8.71 2.35 12.92
CA TYR A 35 10.10 1.88 13.02
C TYR A 35 10.22 0.43 13.48
N GLU A 36 9.18 -0.12 14.10
CA GLU A 36 9.17 -1.47 14.65
C GLU A 36 7.85 -2.14 14.27
N CYS A 37 7.89 -2.97 13.22
CA CYS A 37 6.68 -3.57 12.67
C CYS A 37 6.90 -5.00 12.15
N THR A 38 5.80 -5.68 11.83
CA THR A 38 5.76 -7.04 11.27
C THR A 38 4.98 -7.08 9.95
N TYR A 39 5.16 -8.14 9.17
CA TYR A 39 4.53 -8.31 7.86
C TYR A 39 3.30 -9.22 7.94
N TYR A 40 2.38 -9.05 6.99
CA TYR A 40 1.34 -10.06 6.78
C TYR A 40 1.90 -11.23 5.99
N VAL A 41 1.47 -12.43 6.37
CA VAL A 41 1.58 -13.64 5.56
C VAL A 41 0.20 -13.98 5.02
N LEU A 42 0.10 -14.14 3.70
CA LEU A 42 -1.12 -14.46 2.98
C LEU A 42 -1.00 -15.87 2.39
N GLU A 43 -1.97 -16.72 2.67
CA GLU A 43 -2.11 -18.03 2.03
C GLU A 43 -3.28 -17.99 1.06
N MET A 44 -2.97 -18.12 -0.22
CA MET A 44 -3.90 -17.93 -1.33
C MET A 44 -4.08 -19.26 -2.09
N GLN A 45 -5.33 -19.64 -2.32
CA GLN A 45 -5.66 -20.78 -3.17
C GLN A 45 -5.58 -20.41 -4.66
N PRO A 46 -5.48 -21.39 -5.57
CA PRO A 46 -5.58 -21.13 -7.01
C PRO A 46 -6.82 -20.30 -7.36
N GLY A 47 -6.67 -19.39 -8.32
CA GLY A 47 -7.75 -18.48 -8.71
C GLY A 47 -7.24 -17.20 -9.38
N ILE A 48 -8.18 -16.32 -9.71
CA ILE A 48 -7.90 -15.00 -10.31
C ILE A 48 -8.09 -13.94 -9.23
N TYR A 49 -7.04 -13.15 -8.99
CA TYR A 49 -7.04 -12.11 -7.97
C TYR A 49 -6.73 -10.77 -8.59
N LYS A 50 -7.47 -9.73 -8.19
CA LYS A 50 -7.09 -8.34 -8.43
C LYS A 50 -6.28 -7.86 -7.23
N PHE A 51 -5.05 -7.44 -7.48
CA PHE A 51 -4.22 -6.78 -6.48
C PHE A 51 -4.31 -5.28 -6.66
N GLU A 52 -4.56 -4.58 -5.57
CA GLU A 52 -4.54 -3.12 -5.50
C GLU A 52 -3.61 -2.71 -4.37
N LEU A 53 -2.48 -2.13 -4.74
CA LEU A 53 -1.49 -1.64 -3.78
C LEU A 53 -1.56 -0.12 -3.75
N TYR A 54 -1.78 0.41 -2.56
CA TYR A 54 -1.82 1.83 -2.29
C TYR A 54 -0.60 2.15 -1.45
N GLY A 55 0.47 2.62 -2.08
CA GLY A 55 1.64 3.11 -1.36
C GLY A 55 1.23 4.34 -0.55
N ALA A 56 1.50 4.32 0.76
CA ALA A 56 1.46 5.53 1.56
C ALA A 56 2.82 6.22 1.43
N SER A 57 2.84 7.53 1.15
CA SER A 57 4.07 8.28 1.41
C SER A 57 4.26 8.31 2.92
N GLY A 58 5.23 7.56 3.44
CA GLY A 58 5.67 7.74 4.81
C GLY A 58 6.00 9.23 5.03
N GLY A 59 5.20 9.92 5.85
CA GLY A 59 5.56 11.25 6.38
C GLY A 59 5.05 12.51 5.65
N SER A 60 3.84 12.54 5.12
CA SER A 60 3.23 13.85 4.79
C SER A 60 2.62 14.50 6.06
N GLY A 61 3.41 15.26 6.82
CA GLY A 61 2.91 16.10 7.92
C GLY A 61 1.90 17.20 7.49
N SER A 62 1.73 17.43 6.17
CA SER A 62 0.86 18.47 5.61
C SER A 62 -0.49 17.95 5.06
N GLY A 63 -0.86 16.70 5.33
CA GLY A 63 -2.10 16.09 4.80
C GLY A 63 -2.14 15.87 3.27
N HIS A 64 -1.01 16.02 2.58
CA HIS A 64 -0.90 15.88 1.12
C HIS A 64 0.31 15.07 0.70
N VAL A 65 0.05 13.98 -0.04
CA VAL A 65 1.06 13.04 -0.53
C VAL A 65 1.96 13.74 -1.57
N PRO A 66 3.29 13.63 -1.51
CA PRO A 66 4.16 14.14 -2.57
C PRO A 66 3.82 13.49 -3.91
N SER A 67 3.78 14.23 -5.01
CA SER A 67 3.61 13.64 -6.35
C SER A 67 4.94 13.11 -6.89
N TYR A 68 4.88 12.11 -7.78
CA TYR A 68 6.06 11.67 -8.52
C TYR A 68 6.71 12.83 -9.29
N ARG A 69 8.05 12.88 -9.27
CA ARG A 69 8.87 13.87 -9.98
C ARG A 69 9.59 13.20 -11.15
N PHE A 70 9.38 13.72 -12.36
CA PHE A 70 10.09 13.31 -13.56
C PHE A 70 11.59 13.67 -13.46
N PRO A 71 12.47 13.01 -14.25
CA PRO A 71 13.91 13.29 -14.24
C PRO A 71 14.29 14.76 -14.50
N ASN A 72 13.44 15.49 -15.23
CA ASN A 72 13.61 16.93 -15.50
C ASN A 72 13.12 17.84 -14.35
N GLY A 73 12.72 17.27 -13.21
CA GLY A 73 12.25 18.00 -12.05
C GLY A 73 10.76 18.38 -12.09
N SER A 74 10.03 18.12 -13.18
CA SER A 74 8.60 18.40 -13.25
C SER A 74 7.77 17.32 -12.52
N CYS A 75 6.52 17.63 -12.19
CA CYS A 75 5.60 16.72 -11.51
C CYS A 75 4.41 16.36 -12.41
N ILE A 76 3.62 15.36 -12.01
CA ILE A 76 2.28 15.17 -12.56
C ILE A 76 1.47 16.46 -12.38
N SER A 77 0.77 16.90 -13.44
CA SER A 77 -0.08 18.09 -13.40
C SER A 77 -1.21 17.93 -12.37
N GLN A 78 -1.50 18.99 -11.63
CA GLN A 78 -2.61 19.01 -10.66
C GLN A 78 -3.97 18.72 -11.30
N ASP A 79 -4.19 19.10 -12.56
CA ASP A 79 -5.44 18.78 -13.27
C ASP A 79 -5.65 17.27 -13.45
N ARG A 80 -4.58 16.50 -13.68
CA ARG A 80 -4.63 15.03 -13.74
C ARG A 80 -4.96 14.42 -12.38
N VAL A 81 -4.39 14.97 -11.31
CA VAL A 81 -4.65 14.52 -9.93
C VAL A 81 -6.12 14.76 -9.57
N LYS A 82 -6.64 15.96 -9.86
CA LYS A 82 -8.05 16.32 -9.59
C LYS A 82 -9.04 15.45 -10.36
N ARG A 83 -8.75 15.09 -11.61
CA ARG A 83 -9.64 14.22 -12.42
C ARG A 83 -9.87 12.83 -11.83
N VAL A 84 -8.96 12.36 -10.98
CA VAL A 84 -9.08 11.07 -10.29
C VAL A 84 -9.36 11.22 -8.80
N ASN A 85 -9.73 12.43 -8.34
CA ASN A 85 -9.90 12.78 -6.93
C ASN A 85 -8.68 12.42 -6.06
N GLY A 86 -7.46 12.50 -6.62
CA GLY A 86 -6.22 12.27 -5.90
C GLY A 86 -5.87 13.45 -4.98
N ASN A 87 -5.01 13.20 -3.98
CA ASN A 87 -4.57 14.18 -2.99
C ASN A 87 -3.06 14.50 -3.07
N THR A 88 -2.43 14.24 -4.22
CA THR A 88 -0.99 14.41 -4.39
C THR A 88 -0.61 15.83 -4.78
N VAL A 89 0.48 16.36 -4.22
CA VAL A 89 0.99 17.72 -4.49
C VAL A 89 2.46 17.70 -4.88
N CYS A 90 2.86 18.56 -5.81
CA CYS A 90 4.25 18.68 -6.20
C CYS A 90 5.04 19.34 -5.08
N LYS A 91 5.94 18.57 -4.45
CA LYS A 91 6.88 19.07 -3.44
C LYS A 91 8.29 19.04 -4.01
N GLN A 92 8.89 20.21 -4.17
CA GLN A 92 10.28 20.37 -4.59
C GLN A 92 11.22 20.28 -3.38
N LEU A 93 11.17 19.15 -2.65
CA LEU A 93 12.06 18.89 -1.52
C LEU A 93 13.10 17.82 -1.89
N PRO A 94 14.31 17.84 -1.29
CA PRO A 94 15.37 16.87 -1.59
C PRO A 94 15.01 15.42 -1.25
N SER A 95 14.16 15.22 -0.24
CA SER A 95 13.62 13.93 0.18
C SER A 95 12.24 14.16 0.79
N THR A 96 11.20 13.52 0.26
CA THR A 96 9.81 13.73 0.70
C THR A 96 9.17 12.54 1.40
N GLY A 97 9.87 11.40 1.49
CA GLY A 97 9.20 10.11 1.47
C GLY A 97 8.47 9.95 0.13
N GLY A 98 8.68 8.85 -0.60
CA GLY A 98 8.20 8.73 -1.98
C GLY A 98 6.70 9.01 -2.13
N ALA A 99 6.30 9.51 -3.30
CA ALA A 99 4.89 9.59 -3.68
C ALA A 99 4.21 8.23 -3.46
N GLY A 100 3.02 8.24 -2.86
CA GLY A 100 2.20 7.05 -2.81
C GLY A 100 1.96 6.53 -4.23
N ALA A 101 2.36 5.30 -4.51
CA ALA A 101 2.16 4.66 -5.80
C ALA A 101 0.90 3.81 -5.76
N TYR A 102 0.05 3.90 -6.79
CA TYR A 102 -1.05 2.96 -6.99
C TYR A 102 -0.67 1.95 -8.05
N ILE A 103 -0.75 0.67 -7.72
CA ILE A 103 -0.62 -0.44 -8.68
C ILE A 103 -1.90 -1.24 -8.64
N SER A 104 -2.48 -1.50 -9.82
CA SER A 104 -3.65 -2.36 -10.00
C SER A 104 -3.37 -3.38 -11.09
N GLY A 105 -3.66 -4.64 -10.82
CA GLY A 105 -3.48 -5.70 -11.80
C GLY A 105 -4.17 -6.98 -11.42
N TYR A 106 -4.45 -7.79 -12.42
CA TYR A 106 -4.95 -9.15 -12.22
C TYR A 106 -3.80 -10.13 -12.32
N SER A 107 -3.76 -11.09 -11.41
CA SER A 107 -2.85 -12.24 -11.48
C SER A 107 -3.64 -13.52 -11.40
N VAL A 108 -3.25 -14.49 -12.24
CA VAL A 108 -3.77 -15.84 -12.22
C VAL A 108 -2.81 -16.71 -11.41
N LEU A 109 -3.31 -17.33 -10.35
CA LEU A 109 -2.57 -18.29 -9.54
C LEU A 109 -3.01 -19.71 -9.92
N PHE A 110 -2.11 -20.49 -10.51
CA PHE A 110 -2.37 -21.87 -10.89
C PHE A 110 -2.21 -22.86 -9.74
N HIS A 111 -1.42 -22.49 -8.72
CA HIS A 111 -1.12 -23.32 -7.55
C HIS A 111 -1.31 -22.49 -6.27
N PRO A 112 -1.47 -23.14 -5.10
CA PRO A 112 -1.47 -22.44 -3.83
C PRO A 112 -0.20 -21.60 -3.67
N MET A 113 -0.35 -20.37 -3.20
CA MET A 113 0.74 -19.41 -3.05
C MET A 113 0.78 -18.87 -1.62
N LYS A 114 1.99 -18.71 -1.08
CA LYS A 114 2.26 -17.91 0.10
C LYS A 114 2.86 -16.57 -0.33
N ALA A 115 2.21 -15.47 0.03
CA ALA A 115 2.67 -14.12 -0.26
C ALA A 115 2.96 -13.36 1.04
N PHE A 116 3.89 -12.41 0.97
CA PHE A 116 4.26 -11.55 2.08
C PHE A 116 3.94 -10.11 1.70
N ALA A 117 3.08 -9.45 2.46
CA ALA A 117 2.75 -8.04 2.24
C ALA A 117 3.54 -7.16 3.20
N THR A 118 4.47 -6.40 2.64
CA THR A 118 5.22 -5.35 3.32
C THR A 118 4.52 -4.02 3.04
N ILE A 119 3.84 -3.49 4.05
CA ILE A 119 3.04 -2.26 3.98
C ILE A 119 3.69 -1.25 4.90
#